data_AF-A0A1V3XVA5-F1
#
_entry.id   AF-A0A1V3XVA5-F1
#
_cell.length_a   1.000
_cell.length_b   1.000
_cell.length_c   1.000
_cell.angle_alpha   90.00
_cell.angle_beta   90.00
_cell.angle_gamma   90.00
#
_symmetry.space_group_name_H-M   'P 1'
#
loop_
_entity.id
_entity.type
_entity.pdbx_description
1 polymer ?
#
loop_
_entity_poly.entity_id
_entity_poly.type
_entity_poly.pdbx_seq_one_letter_code
_entity_poly.pdbx_strand_id
1 'polypeptide(L)'
;MGLIGAWLGCMYFGVPLVVMSPQAFLIRPSRWLWAIHANRATMSAGPNFAYELCLAKVRDDEIAGLDLSSWRLAYNGAEPVSPRR
;
A
#
# COMPACT_ATOMS: atom_id res chain seq x y z
N MET A 1 -7.85 -7.55 3.91
CA MET A 1 -8.68 -6.39 4.31
C MET A 1 -9.23 -5.60 3.11
N GLY A 2 -9.50 -6.21 1.94
CA GLY A 2 -9.89 -5.46 0.73
C GLY A 2 -11.35 -4.98 0.74
N LEU A 3 -12.31 -5.91 0.79
CA LEU A 3 -13.74 -5.55 0.71
C LEU A 3 -14.26 -4.87 1.98
N ILE A 4 -14.08 -5.51 3.15
CA ILE A 4 -14.65 -4.98 4.40
C ILE A 4 -13.86 -3.76 4.88
N GLY A 5 -12.54 -3.87 5.00
CA GLY A 5 -11.70 -2.81 5.56
C GLY A 5 -11.59 -1.57 4.67
N ALA A 6 -11.22 -1.75 3.39
CA ALA A 6 -11.06 -0.62 2.48
C ALA A 6 -12.40 -0.18 1.86
N TRP A 7 -13.10 -1.03 1.12
CA TRP A 7 -14.32 -0.62 0.41
C TRP A 7 -15.47 -0.19 1.34
N LEU A 8 -15.97 -1.12 2.17
CA LEU A 8 -17.12 -0.83 3.03
C LEU A 8 -16.75 0.15 4.13
N GLY A 9 -15.55 0.04 4.70
CA GLY A 9 -15.04 1.00 5.68
C GLY A 9 -15.00 2.43 5.11
N CYS A 10 -14.39 2.63 3.94
CA CYS A 10 -14.33 3.97 3.34
C CYS A 10 -15.71 4.52 2.99
N MET A 11 -16.60 3.68 2.46
CA MET A 11 -17.99 4.06 2.17
C MET A 11 -18.75 4.47 3.43
N TYR A 12 -18.63 3.70 4.51
CA TYR A 12 -19.30 3.96 5.77
C TYR A 12 -18.86 5.28 6.43
N PHE A 13 -17.55 5.57 6.39
CA PHE A 13 -17.00 6.80 6.97
C PHE A 13 -16.95 8.00 6.00
N GLY A 14 -17.38 7.83 4.75
CA GLY A 14 -17.35 8.88 3.73
C GLY A 14 -15.93 9.36 3.39
N VAL A 15 -14.93 8.48 3.49
CA VAL A 15 -13.53 8.83 3.21
C VAL A 15 -13.13 8.41 1.79
N PRO A 16 -12.27 9.18 1.10
CA PRO A 16 -11.80 8.82 -0.24
C PRO A 16 -11.04 7.49 -0.24
N LEU A 17 -11.32 6.66 -1.25
CA LEU A 17 -10.65 5.39 -1.47
C LEU A 17 -9.96 5.38 -2.84
N VAL A 18 -8.67 5.10 -2.83
CA VAL A 18 -7.87 4.86 -4.04
C VAL A 18 -7.68 3.35 -4.18
N VAL A 19 -8.07 2.79 -5.33
CA VAL A 19 -7.99 1.34 -5.59
C VAL A 19 -7.12 1.10 -6.82
N MET A 20 -6.34 0.02 -6.78
CA MET A 20 -5.65 -0.51 -7.96
C MET A 20 -5.86 -2.02 -8.07
N SER A 21 -5.68 -2.56 -9.28
CA SER A 21 -5.69 -4.00 -9.51
C SER A 21 -4.54 -4.67 -8.74
N PRO A 22 -4.79 -5.78 -8.01
CA PRO A 22 -3.72 -6.56 -7.39
C PRO A 22 -2.67 -7.02 -8.41
N GLN A 23 -3.07 -7.35 -9.63
CA GLN A 23 -2.14 -7.71 -10.71
C GLN A 23 -1.23 -6.54 -11.11
N ALA A 24 -1.77 -5.32 -11.15
CA ALA A 24 -0.98 -4.13 -11.45
C ALA A 24 0.08 -3.86 -10.36
N PHE A 25 -0.25 -4.14 -9.10
CA PHE A 25 0.70 -4.10 -7.99
C PHE A 25 1.78 -5.19 -8.12
N LEU A 26 1.40 -6.44 -8.39
CA LEU A 26 2.34 -7.56 -8.52
C LEU A 26 3.36 -7.36 -9.66
N ILE A 27 2.92 -6.78 -10.78
CA ILE A 27 3.77 -6.46 -11.93
C ILE A 27 4.73 -5.32 -11.59
N ARG A 28 4.24 -4.25 -10.94
CA ARG A 28 5.04 -3.07 -10.63
C ARG A 28 4.72 -2.54 -9.22
N PRO A 29 5.39 -3.06 -8.17
CA PRO A 29 5.06 -2.75 -6.78
C PRO A 29 5.31 -1.28 -6.41
N SER A 30 6.20 -0.57 -7.11
CA SER A 30 6.41 0.87 -6.92
C SER A 30 5.14 1.70 -7.13
N ARG A 31 4.17 1.22 -7.93
CA ARG A 31 2.87 1.88 -8.13
C ARG A 31 2.08 2.05 -6.83
N TRP A 32 2.23 1.14 -5.87
CA TRP A 32 1.56 1.26 -4.58
C TRP A 32 2.07 2.46 -3.80
N LEU A 33 3.39 2.63 -3.74
CA LEU A 33 4.04 3.76 -3.07
C LEU A 33 3.69 5.08 -3.76
N TRP A 34 3.73 5.11 -5.09
CA TRP A 34 3.35 6.30 -5.86
C TRP A 34 1.87 6.65 -5.74
N ALA A 35 0.97 5.67 -5.58
CA ALA A 35 -0.43 5.96 -5.31
C ALA A 35 -0.62 6.62 -3.94
N ILE A 36 0.14 6.19 -2.93
CA ILE A 36 0.16 6.84 -1.61
C ILE A 36 0.65 8.28 -1.72
N HIS A 37 1.77 8.50 -2.40
CA HIS A 37 2.34 9.82 -2.64
C HIS A 37 1.36 10.76 -3.38
N ALA A 38 0.88 10.34 -4.56
CA ALA A 38 0.07 11.19 -5.43
C ALA A 38 -1.27 11.62 -4.80
N ASN A 39 -1.85 10.76 -3.95
CA ASN A 39 -3.11 11.03 -3.29
C ASN A 39 -2.94 11.48 -1.83
N ARG A 40 -1.69 11.64 -1.37
CA ARG A 40 -1.34 11.87 0.04
C ARG A 40 -2.08 10.94 0.98
N ALA A 41 -2.15 9.65 0.62
CA ALA A 41 -2.89 8.67 1.40
C ALA A 41 -2.31 8.58 2.82
N THR A 42 -3.19 8.50 3.81
CA THR A 42 -2.81 8.45 5.22
C THR A 42 -2.85 7.04 5.80
N MET A 43 -3.55 6.13 5.12
CA MET A 43 -3.77 4.76 5.55
C MET A 43 -3.64 3.84 4.34
N SER A 44 -2.97 2.71 4.52
CA SER A 44 -2.85 1.66 3.51
C SER A 44 -2.54 0.33 4.20
N ALA A 45 -2.94 -0.77 3.59
CA ALA A 45 -2.81 -2.11 4.17
C ALA A 45 -2.27 -3.11 3.15
N GLY A 46 -1.42 -4.02 3.61
CA GLY A 46 -0.92 -5.16 2.83
C GLY A 46 -0.48 -6.30 3.73
N PRO A 47 -0.39 -7.54 3.22
CA PRO A 47 0.31 -8.65 3.90
C PRO A 47 1.82 -8.45 3.90
N ASN A 48 2.60 -9.27 4.62
CA ASN A 48 4.07 -9.12 4.65
C ASN A 48 4.65 -9.20 3.23
N PHE A 49 4.15 -10.13 2.40
CA PHE A 49 4.66 -10.30 1.04
C PHE A 49 4.60 -9.01 0.23
N ALA A 50 3.63 -8.12 0.48
CA ALA A 50 3.52 -6.86 -0.26
C ALA A 50 4.71 -5.94 0.05
N TYR A 51 5.09 -5.86 1.34
CA TYR A 51 6.27 -5.11 1.77
C TYR A 51 7.55 -5.77 1.25
N GLU A 52 7.68 -7.09 1.37
CA GLU A 52 8.82 -7.85 0.84
C GLU A 52 8.98 -7.69 -0.66
N LEU A 53 7.87 -7.70 -1.42
CA LEU A 53 7.88 -7.51 -2.86
C LEU A 53 8.38 -6.12 -3.25
N CYS A 54 7.97 -5.08 -2.51
CA CYS A 54 8.52 -3.73 -2.69
C CYS A 54 10.04 -3.76 -2.48
N LEU A 55 10.49 -4.37 -1.39
CA LEU A 55 11.90 -4.45 -1.04
C LEU A 55 12.74 -5.27 -2.03
N ALA A 56 12.16 -6.29 -2.66
CA ALA A 56 12.83 -7.17 -3.60
C ALA A 56 12.88 -6.62 -5.02
N LYS A 57 11.89 -5.83 -5.45
CA LYS A 57 11.72 -5.43 -6.85
C LYS A 57 11.80 -3.94 -7.13
N VAL A 58 11.56 -3.08 -6.13
CA VAL A 58 11.60 -1.63 -6.35
C VAL A 58 13.05 -1.18 -6.33
N ARG A 59 13.48 -0.59 -7.45
CA ARG A 59 14.81 0.02 -7.57
C ARG A 59 14.79 1.47 -7.10
N ASP A 60 15.95 1.98 -6.69
CA ASP A 60 16.10 3.35 -6.18
C ASP A 60 15.70 4.42 -7.21
N ASP A 61 15.96 4.20 -8.49
CA ASP A 61 15.56 5.11 -9.57
C ASP A 61 14.03 5.21 -9.72
N GLU A 62 13.30 4.15 -9.40
CA GLU A 62 11.83 4.15 -9.45
C GLU A 62 11.17 4.92 -8.32
N ILE A 63 11.91 5.22 -7.25
CA ILE A 63 11.42 5.95 -6.08
C ILE A 63 12.14 7.29 -5.86
N ALA A 64 12.91 7.75 -6.84
CA ALA A 64 13.46 9.08 -6.83
C ALA A 64 12.33 10.12 -6.72
N GLY A 65 12.38 10.96 -5.68
CA GLY A 65 11.35 11.97 -5.40
C GLY A 65 10.09 11.45 -4.69
N LEU A 66 10.04 10.17 -4.30
CA LEU A 66 8.94 9.62 -3.54
C LEU A 66 8.87 10.24 -2.14
N ASP A 67 7.74 10.86 -1.82
CA ASP A 67 7.41 11.33 -0.47
C ASP A 67 6.27 10.50 0.13
N LEU A 68 6.54 9.82 1.25
CA LEU A 68 5.59 9.02 2.03
C LEU A 68 5.24 9.68 3.38
N SER A 69 5.57 10.95 3.59
CA SER A 69 5.31 11.68 4.85
C SER A 69 3.83 11.71 5.25
N SER A 70 2.90 11.56 4.31
CA SER A 70 1.47 11.46 4.60
C SER A 70 1.07 10.13 5.21
N TRP A 71 1.85 9.06 5.00
CA TRP A 71 1.48 7.69 5.33
C TRP A 71 1.60 7.41 6.82
N ARG A 72 0.52 7.68 7.56
CA ARG A 72 0.47 7.58 9.02
C ARG A 72 0.23 6.15 9.52
N LEU A 73 -0.50 5.33 8.77
CA LEU A 73 -0.89 3.97 9.17
C LEU A 73 -0.60 2.96 8.05
N ALA A 74 0.44 2.15 8.25
CA ALA A 74 0.82 1.03 7.41
C ALA A 74 0.39 -0.28 8.08
N TYR A 75 -0.78 -0.80 7.70
CA TYR A 75 -1.29 -2.05 8.28
C TYR A 75 -0.61 -3.26 7.65
N ASN A 76 -0.23 -4.22 8.50
CA ASN A 76 0.26 -5.53 8.09
C ASN A 76 -0.64 -6.64 8.64
N GLY A 77 -1.17 -7.50 7.78
CA GLY A 77 -2.01 -8.61 8.18
C GLY A 77 -2.58 -9.40 7.01
N ALA A 78 -3.56 -10.28 7.30
CA ALA A 78 -4.06 -11.37 6.43
C ALA A 78 -3.18 -12.64 6.39
N GLU A 79 -2.03 -12.60 7.07
CA GLU A 79 -1.12 -13.72 7.29
C GLU A 79 -0.32 -13.45 8.60
N PRO A 80 0.41 -14.43 9.16
CA PRO A 80 1.27 -14.21 10.33
C PRO A 80 2.29 -13.10 10.06
N VAL A 81 2.31 -12.06 10.89
CA VAL A 81 3.21 -10.92 10.70
C VAL A 81 4.66 -11.35 10.97
N SER A 82 5.57 -11.08 10.02
CA SER A 82 7.01 -11.27 10.19
C SER A 82 7.68 -9.96 10.60
N PRO A 83 8.17 -9.85 11.85
CA PRO A 83 8.88 -8.66 12.30
C PRO A 83 10.35 -8.62 11.84
N ARG A 84 10.86 -9.72 11.27
CA ARG A 84 12.24 -9.84 10.80
C ARG A 84 12.25 -9.93 9.27
N ARG A 85 13.29 -9.36 8.67
CA ARG A 85 13.81 -9.85 7.39
C ARG A 85 14.74 -11.01 7.63
#